data_AF-A0A732CNE4-F1
#
_entry.id   AF-A0A732CNE4-F1
#
_cell.length_a   1.000
_cell.length_b   1.000
_cell.length_c   1.000
_cell.angle_alpha   90.00
_cell.angle_beta   90.00
_cell.angle_gamma   90.00
#
_symmetry.space_group_name_H-M   'P 1'
#
loop_
_entity.id
_entity.type
_entity.pdbx_description
1 polymer ?
#
loop_
_entity_poly.entity_id
_entity_poly.type
_entity_poly.pdbx_seq_one_letter_code
_entity_poly.pdbx_strand_id
1 'polypeptide(L)'
;MIEGMIMRIFVFFISALLSFNLAAEECKFSFNESELISSIGIAPVKQEIIKDEGITKRQYEFRRELSSEEMLSDDADEKYEPQFYISVYNPSCPQKVIVWFFKDNKNTMDLSNEVLAGRAFKYLTGVNESIFE
;
A
#
# COMPACT_ATOMS: atom_id res chain seq x y z
N MET A 1 9.06 25.29 54.61
CA MET A 1 7.84 25.54 53.80
C MET A 1 8.07 25.53 52.28
N ILE A 2 9.31 25.65 51.78
CA ILE A 2 9.59 25.72 50.33
C ILE A 2 9.68 24.32 49.68
N GLU A 3 10.17 23.31 50.39
CA GLU A 3 10.34 21.94 49.86
C GLU A 3 9.02 21.23 49.52
N GLY A 4 7.98 21.41 50.34
CA GLY A 4 6.65 20.82 50.07
C GLY A 4 5.91 21.45 48.88
N MET A 5 6.27 22.69 48.53
CA MET A 5 5.71 23.41 47.38
C MET A 5 6.37 22.93 46.08
N ILE A 6 7.68 22.71 46.11
CA ILE A 6 8.44 22.12 44.99
C ILE A 6 7.94 20.70 44.68
N MET A 7 7.76 19.85 45.71
CA MET A 7 7.27 18.49 45.52
C MET A 7 5.86 18.44 44.93
N ARG A 8 4.97 19.37 45.31
CA ARG A 8 3.63 19.47 44.71
C ARG A 8 3.67 19.88 43.23
N ILE A 9 4.56 20.79 42.83
CA ILE A 9 4.70 21.23 41.43
C ILE A 9 5.19 20.08 40.55
N PHE A 10 6.14 19.27 41.02
CA PHE A 10 6.61 18.08 40.30
C PHE A 10 5.51 17.04 40.09
N VAL A 11 4.66 16.81 41.10
CA VAL A 11 3.51 15.88 40.99
C VAL A 11 2.49 16.35 39.96
N PHE A 12 2.25 17.66 39.85
CA PHE A 12 1.36 18.21 38.82
C PHE A 12 1.95 18.12 37.41
N PHE A 13 3.28 18.28 37.27
CA PHE A 13 3.95 18.10 35.98
C PHE A 13 3.90 16.66 35.46
N ILE A 14 4.10 15.68 36.34
CA ILE A 14 4.05 14.26 35.97
C ILE A 14 2.62 13.84 35.60
N SER A 15 1.61 14.32 36.33
CA SER A 15 0.21 14.03 36.01
C SER A 15 -0.26 14.71 34.72
N ALA A 16 0.25 15.90 34.40
CA ALA A 16 0.01 16.54 33.10
C ALA A 16 0.62 15.72 31.94
N LEU A 17 1.86 15.24 32.08
CA LEU A 17 2.52 14.40 31.06
C LEU A 17 1.79 13.08 30.79
N LEU A 18 1.21 12.47 31.82
CA LEU A 18 0.42 11.24 31.69
C LEU A 18 -0.96 11.47 31.03
N SER A 19 -1.52 12.68 31.13
CA SER A 19 -2.77 13.05 30.47
C SER A 19 -2.64 13.36 28.97
N PHE A 20 -1.40 13.49 28.46
CA PHE A 20 -1.12 13.57 27.02
C PHE A 20 -0.90 12.18 26.38
N ASN A 21 -1.36 11.11 27.02
CA ASN A 21 -1.70 9.89 26.27
C ASN A 21 -2.95 10.17 25.42
N LEU A 22 -2.81 11.07 24.43
CA LEU A 22 -3.51 10.90 23.17
C LEU A 22 -3.17 9.48 22.77
N ALA A 23 -4.14 8.58 22.86
CA ALA A 23 -4.03 7.26 22.29
C ALA A 23 -3.77 7.48 20.80
N ALA A 24 -2.50 7.57 20.42
CA ALA A 24 -2.09 7.48 19.05
C ALA A 24 -2.60 6.12 18.61
N GLU A 25 -3.60 6.12 17.73
CA GLU A 25 -4.18 4.90 17.20
C GLU A 25 -3.03 4.07 16.65
N GLU A 26 -2.74 2.94 17.31
CA GLU A 26 -1.65 2.07 16.88
C GLU A 26 -1.97 1.59 15.47
N CYS A 27 -1.09 1.88 14.52
CA CYS A 27 -1.27 1.45 13.13
C CYS A 27 -1.34 -0.06 13.07
N LYS A 28 -2.50 -0.59 12.68
CA LYS A 28 -2.76 -2.04 12.57
C LYS A 28 -1.80 -2.75 11.63
N PHE A 29 -1.26 -2.03 10.64
CA PHE A 29 -0.36 -2.55 9.62
C PHE A 29 0.77 -1.55 9.40
N SER A 30 2.01 -2.01 9.51
CA SER A 30 3.19 -1.23 9.15
C SER A 30 3.50 -1.50 7.67
N PHE A 31 3.19 -0.55 6.81
CA PHE A 31 3.48 -0.70 5.38
C PHE A 31 4.94 -0.39 5.08
N ASN A 32 5.58 -1.34 4.41
CA ASN A 32 6.92 -1.19 3.88
C ASN A 32 6.88 -1.36 2.36
N GLU A 33 7.07 -0.25 1.65
CA GLU A 33 7.06 -0.21 0.18
C GLU A 33 8.08 -1.15 -0.45
N SER A 34 9.28 -1.24 0.13
CA SER A 34 10.34 -2.12 -0.39
C SER A 34 9.96 -3.59 -0.26
N GLU A 35 9.39 -3.97 0.89
CA GLU A 35 8.92 -5.35 1.12
C GLU A 35 7.71 -5.68 0.26
N LEU A 36 6.78 -4.75 0.05
CA LEU A 36 5.67 -4.93 -0.88
C LEU A 36 6.24 -5.25 -2.26
N ILE A 37 7.06 -4.37 -2.83
CA ILE A 37 7.59 -4.54 -4.19
C ILE A 37 8.39 -5.85 -4.31
N SER A 38 9.22 -6.15 -3.30
CA SER A 38 9.96 -7.41 -3.26
C SER A 38 9.05 -8.63 -3.20
N SER A 39 7.92 -8.55 -2.50
CA SER A 39 6.96 -9.66 -2.41
C SER A 39 6.25 -9.94 -3.73
N ILE A 40 5.92 -8.88 -4.50
CA ILE A 40 5.32 -9.01 -5.83
C ILE A 40 6.30 -9.71 -6.79
N GLY A 41 7.59 -9.44 -6.66
CA GLY A 41 8.65 -10.09 -7.44
C GLY A 41 8.92 -9.45 -8.80
N ILE A 42 8.25 -8.33 -9.11
CA ILE A 42 8.54 -7.46 -10.25
C ILE A 42 8.45 -6.00 -9.80
N ALA A 43 9.23 -5.13 -10.45
CA ALA A 43 9.17 -3.71 -10.20
C ALA A 43 7.93 -3.08 -10.85
N PRO A 44 7.31 -2.05 -10.23
CA PRO A 44 6.27 -1.28 -10.88
C PRO A 44 6.85 -0.53 -12.08
N VAL A 45 6.10 -0.49 -13.19
CA VAL A 45 6.44 0.31 -14.37
C VAL A 45 6.12 1.79 -14.15
N LYS A 46 5.17 2.08 -13.26
CA LYS A 46 4.72 3.42 -12.94
C LYS A 46 4.27 3.52 -11.49
N GLN A 47 4.58 4.66 -10.88
CA GLN A 47 4.17 4.98 -9.52
C GLN A 47 3.61 6.39 -9.48
N GLU A 48 2.45 6.55 -8.87
CA GLU A 48 1.76 7.83 -8.73
C GLU A 48 1.43 8.14 -7.28
N ILE A 49 1.51 9.43 -6.93
CA ILE A 49 1.05 9.95 -5.64
C ILE A 49 -0.09 10.91 -5.92
N ILE A 50 -1.28 10.53 -5.46
CA ILE A 50 -2.51 11.30 -5.62
C ILE A 50 -2.93 11.78 -4.24
N LYS A 51 -3.13 13.09 -4.10
CA LYS A 51 -3.59 13.71 -2.86
C LYS A 51 -4.98 14.27 -3.09
N ASP A 52 -5.94 13.80 -2.31
CA ASP A 52 -7.34 14.22 -2.43
C ASP A 52 -7.99 14.29 -1.04
N GLU A 53 -8.67 15.38 -0.73
CA GLU A 53 -9.36 15.61 0.54
C GLU A 53 -8.58 15.23 1.82
N GLY A 54 -7.26 15.46 1.82
CA GLY A 54 -6.37 15.12 2.95
C GLY A 54 -5.95 13.65 3.01
N ILE A 55 -6.40 12.81 2.08
CA ILE A 55 -5.97 11.42 1.91
C ILE A 55 -4.83 11.37 0.89
N THR A 56 -3.74 10.70 1.23
CA THR A 56 -2.65 10.42 0.29
C THR A 56 -2.80 9.00 -0.25
N LYS A 57 -3.13 8.85 -1.54
CA LYS A 57 -3.10 7.58 -2.25
C LYS A 57 -1.77 7.41 -2.95
N ARG A 58 -1.10 6.28 -2.75
CA ARG A 58 0.04 5.85 -3.56
C ARG A 58 -0.37 4.66 -4.42
N GLN A 59 -0.24 4.80 -5.72
CA GLN A 59 -0.62 3.77 -6.70
C GLN A 59 0.63 3.23 -7.39
N TYR A 60 0.69 1.91 -7.50
CA TYR A 60 1.73 1.17 -8.19
C TYR A 60 1.10 0.43 -9.36
N GLU A 61 1.66 0.60 -10.54
CA GLU A 61 1.23 -0.06 -11.78
C GLU A 61 2.35 -0.99 -12.22
N PHE A 62 2.03 -2.26 -12.48
CA PHE A 62 3.03 -3.29 -12.76
C PHE A 62 3.02 -3.77 -14.21
N ARG A 63 2.07 -3.27 -14.99
CA ARG A 63 1.87 -3.62 -16.40
C ARG A 63 1.93 -2.38 -17.22
N ARG A 64 2.53 -2.49 -18.40
CA ARG A 64 2.66 -1.34 -19.29
C ARG A 64 1.32 -1.05 -19.94
N GLU A 65 0.87 0.19 -19.86
CA GLU A 65 -0.24 0.67 -20.67
C GLU A 65 0.24 0.94 -22.11
N LEU A 66 -0.59 0.61 -23.08
CA LEU A 66 -0.35 1.00 -24.46
C LEU A 66 -0.65 2.50 -24.61
N SER A 67 0.21 3.20 -25.34
CA SER A 67 -0.12 4.56 -25.78
C SER A 67 -1.30 4.54 -26.75
N SER A 68 -1.98 5.68 -26.94
CA SER A 68 -3.08 5.79 -27.89
C SER A 68 -2.70 5.39 -29.31
N GLU A 69 -1.45 5.64 -29.73
CA GLU A 69 -0.94 5.23 -31.04
C GLU A 69 -0.76 3.71 -31.13
N GLU A 70 -0.22 3.08 -30.09
CA GLU A 70 -0.07 1.62 -30.02
C GLU A 70 -1.40 0.90 -29.89
N MET A 71 -2.42 1.50 -29.27
CA MET A 71 -3.76 0.90 -29.21
C MET A 71 -4.43 0.83 -30.58
N LEU A 72 -3.99 1.66 -31.53
CA LEU A 72 -4.55 1.73 -32.89
C LEU A 72 -3.75 0.89 -33.90
N SER A 73 -2.66 0.24 -33.48
CA SER A 73 -1.85 -0.60 -34.37
C SER A 73 -2.43 -2.01 -34.51
N ASP A 74 -2.17 -2.65 -35.65
CA ASP A 74 -2.64 -4.01 -35.95
C ASP A 74 -2.10 -5.07 -34.97
N ASP A 75 -1.02 -4.76 -34.24
CA ASP A 75 -0.36 -5.63 -33.26
C ASP A 75 -0.66 -5.25 -31.80
N ALA A 76 -1.65 -4.39 -31.54
CA ALA A 76 -2.02 -3.94 -30.19
C ALA A 76 -2.30 -5.11 -29.24
N ASP A 77 -3.08 -6.11 -29.67
CA ASP A 77 -3.42 -7.28 -28.87
C ASP A 77 -2.20 -8.15 -28.51
N GLU A 78 -1.14 -8.09 -29.32
CA GLU A 78 0.10 -8.81 -29.07
C GLU A 78 1.01 -8.10 -28.08
N LYS A 79 0.83 -6.79 -27.91
CA LYS A 79 1.60 -5.95 -26.98
C LYS A 79 0.87 -5.71 -25.66
N TYR A 80 -0.45 -5.80 -25.66
CA TYR A 80 -1.27 -5.46 -24.50
C TYR A 80 -1.08 -6.45 -23.36
N GLU A 81 -0.74 -5.93 -22.19
CA GLU A 81 -0.75 -6.66 -20.93
C GLU A 81 -1.98 -6.25 -20.10
N PRO A 82 -2.86 -7.19 -19.70
CA PRO A 82 -3.95 -6.91 -18.78
C PRO A 82 -3.43 -6.34 -17.48
N GLN A 83 -4.05 -5.25 -17.03
CA GLN A 83 -3.45 -4.40 -16.02
C GLN A 83 -3.48 -5.00 -14.61
N PHE A 84 -2.50 -4.63 -13.78
CA PHE A 84 -2.40 -4.98 -12.37
C PHE A 84 -1.91 -3.77 -11.57
N TYR A 85 -2.67 -3.38 -10.56
CA TYR A 85 -2.43 -2.18 -9.76
C TYR A 85 -2.59 -2.44 -8.26
N ILE A 86 -1.75 -1.78 -7.45
CA ILE A 86 -1.90 -1.74 -5.99
C ILE A 86 -2.03 -0.29 -5.55
N SER A 87 -3.09 0.03 -4.82
CA SER A 87 -3.32 1.35 -4.23
C SER A 87 -3.25 1.27 -2.72
N VAL A 88 -2.37 2.07 -2.11
CA VAL A 88 -2.20 2.20 -0.66
C VAL A 88 -2.67 3.59 -0.24
N TYR A 89 -3.66 3.66 0.64
CA TYR A 89 -4.22 4.90 1.16
C TYR A 89 -3.62 5.21 2.52
N ASN A 90 -3.05 6.40 2.64
CA ASN A 90 -2.27 6.90 3.78
C ASN A 90 -1.09 5.96 4.12
N PRO A 91 -0.06 5.84 3.25
CA PRO A 91 1.01 4.84 3.39
C PRO A 91 1.74 4.81 4.74
N SER A 92 1.82 5.95 5.45
CA SER A 92 2.43 6.01 6.79
C SER A 92 1.65 5.23 7.85
N CYS A 93 0.33 5.12 7.69
CA CYS A 93 -0.56 4.35 8.56
C CYS A 93 -1.73 3.86 7.70
N PRO A 94 -1.55 2.80 6.91
CA PRO A 94 -2.50 2.43 5.88
C PRO A 94 -3.86 2.10 6.47
N GLN A 95 -4.88 2.78 5.96
CA GLN A 95 -6.27 2.54 6.33
C GLN A 95 -6.96 1.62 5.33
N LYS A 96 -6.44 1.59 4.09
CA LYS A 96 -6.99 0.82 2.98
C LYS A 96 -5.89 0.46 2.00
N VAL A 97 -5.84 -0.80 1.59
CA VAL A 97 -5.06 -1.26 0.45
C VAL A 97 -6.03 -1.90 -0.53
N ILE A 98 -5.92 -1.58 -1.81
CA ILE A 98 -6.72 -2.17 -2.87
C ILE A 98 -5.78 -2.81 -3.88
N VAL A 99 -6.00 -4.08 -4.17
CA VAL A 99 -5.36 -4.80 -5.27
C VAL A 99 -6.40 -4.93 -6.38
N TRP A 100 -6.11 -4.36 -7.55
CA TRP A 100 -6.97 -4.40 -8.73
C TRP A 100 -6.23 -5.10 -9.86
N PHE A 101 -6.89 -6.03 -10.54
CA PHE A 101 -6.29 -6.70 -11.68
C PHE A 101 -7.33 -7.18 -12.68
N PHE A 102 -6.92 -7.27 -13.93
CA PHE A 102 -7.71 -7.81 -15.01
C PHE A 102 -7.32 -9.26 -15.30
N LYS A 103 -8.26 -10.01 -15.87
CA LYS A 103 -8.04 -11.39 -16.33
C LYS A 103 -6.87 -11.44 -17.32
N ASP A 104 -6.01 -12.44 -17.13
CA ASP A 104 -4.82 -12.64 -17.95
C ASP A 104 -5.13 -12.94 -19.43
N ASN A 105 -4.18 -12.58 -20.28
CA ASN A 105 -4.13 -12.96 -21.69
C ASN A 105 -2.80 -13.70 -21.98
N LYS A 106 -2.53 -14.00 -23.25
CA LYS A 106 -1.29 -14.69 -23.66
C LYS A 106 0.00 -14.00 -23.20
N ASN A 107 -0.02 -12.67 -23.02
CA ASN A 107 1.16 -11.86 -22.68
C ASN A 107 1.45 -11.82 -21.19
N THR A 108 0.49 -12.24 -20.34
CA THR A 108 0.68 -12.30 -18.88
C THR A 108 0.66 -13.72 -18.33
N MET A 109 0.58 -14.75 -19.17
CA MET A 109 0.54 -16.15 -18.71
C MET A 109 1.79 -16.59 -17.92
N ASP A 110 2.98 -16.13 -18.32
CA ASP A 110 4.25 -16.52 -17.65
C ASP A 110 4.33 -16.01 -16.21
N LEU A 111 3.69 -14.87 -15.94
CA LEU A 111 3.54 -14.31 -14.61
C LEU A 111 2.15 -13.73 -14.50
N SER A 112 1.18 -14.55 -14.12
CA SER A 112 -0.24 -14.17 -14.13
C SER A 112 -0.56 -13.09 -13.10
N ASN A 113 -1.58 -12.29 -13.39
CA ASN A 113 -2.08 -11.28 -12.47
C ASN A 113 -2.66 -11.91 -11.18
N GLU A 114 -3.20 -13.13 -11.27
CA GLU A 114 -3.60 -13.91 -10.09
C GLU A 114 -2.42 -14.26 -9.19
N VAL A 115 -1.28 -14.66 -9.76
CA VAL A 115 -0.04 -14.92 -9.00
C VAL A 115 0.46 -13.63 -8.34
N LEU A 116 0.43 -12.50 -9.05
CA LEU A 116 0.78 -11.20 -8.47
C LEU A 116 -0.16 -10.82 -7.33
N ALA A 117 -1.46 -11.07 -7.48
CA ALA A 117 -2.47 -10.79 -6.46
C ALA A 117 -2.27 -11.68 -5.22
N GLY A 118 -1.96 -12.96 -5.41
CA GLY A 118 -1.66 -13.89 -4.31
C GLY A 118 -0.43 -13.44 -3.50
N ARG A 119 0.64 -13.04 -4.18
CA ARG A 119 1.83 -12.48 -3.54
C ARG A 119 1.53 -11.20 -2.75
N ALA A 120 0.77 -10.28 -3.33
CA ALA A 120 0.32 -9.07 -2.65
C ALA A 120 -0.49 -9.41 -1.40
N PHE A 121 -1.45 -10.32 -1.52
CA PHE A 121 -2.30 -10.78 -0.42
C PHE A 121 -1.46 -11.37 0.71
N LYS A 122 -0.50 -12.25 0.38
CA LYS A 122 0.38 -12.86 1.36
C LYS A 122 1.23 -11.85 2.11
N TYR A 123 1.77 -10.84 1.43
CA TYR A 123 2.50 -9.76 2.10
C TYR A 123 1.59 -8.96 3.04
N LEU A 124 0.39 -8.59 2.58
CA LEU A 124 -0.53 -7.74 3.33
C LEU A 124 -1.15 -8.43 4.54
N THR A 125 -1.30 -9.76 4.50
CA THR A 125 -2.06 -10.52 5.50
C THR A 125 -1.25 -11.54 6.28
N GLY A 126 -0.08 -11.92 5.78
CA GLY A 126 0.75 -13.01 6.33
C GLY A 126 0.20 -14.42 6.09
N VAL A 127 -0.92 -14.58 5.37
CA VAL A 127 -1.52 -15.88 5.06
C VAL A 127 -1.37 -16.21 3.58
N ASN A 128 -1.33 -17.51 3.24
CA ASN A 128 -1.32 -17.91 1.84
C ASN A 128 -2.68 -17.62 1.19
N GLU A 129 -2.66 -17.30 -0.09
CA GLU A 129 -3.84 -17.11 -0.92
C GLU A 129 -4.66 -18.41 -1.04
N SER A 130 -5.97 -18.29 -0.94
CA SER A 130 -6.92 -19.40 -1.14
C SER A 130 -8.05 -19.07 -2.12
N ILE A 131 -7.95 -17.93 -2.82
CA ILE A 131 -9.10 -17.29 -3.52
C ILE A 131 -9.05 -17.52 -5.04
N PHE A 132 -7.99 -18.14 -5.56
CA PHE A 132 -7.77 -18.30 -7.01
C PHE A 132 -7.71 -19.78 -7.45
N GLU A 133 -8.56 -20.64 -6.89
CA GLU A 133 -8.77 -22.01 -7.40
C GLU A 133 -9.78 -22.05 -8.56
#